data_AF-A0A673LSH2-F1
#
_entry.id   AF-A0A673LSH2-F1
#
_cell.length_a   1.000
_cell.length_b   1.000
_cell.length_c   1.000
_cell.angle_alpha   90.00
_cell.angle_beta   90.00
_cell.angle_gamma   90.00
#
_symmetry.space_group_name_H-M   'P 1'
#
loop_
_entity.id
_entity.type
_entity.pdbx_description
1 polymer ?
#
loop_
_entity_poly.entity_id
_entity_poly.type
_entity_poly.pdbx_seq_one_letter_code
_entity_poly.pdbx_strand_id
1 'polypeptide(L)'
;SPLFFSYTICVVSMRRMVLVGKTGAGKSSSGNTILGRKAFRATQSASSVTKECWKETGEVADRQLMLVDCPGIFDTSLSEKELIKEMSKCINMTAPGPHAIILVIKPGPFTKEEKLSVERIRAIFGEAADKHTIILFTHGDKLTESIEKTLNEAQDDLKQLIKLCGGRYHVFDNTKLHDRKQVLEFLDKVDNMLLMNEDKYYTSAMFQRVEEMLKDKEEELRKQYSQMIQQLTATFNEEKTKLEETIKQLKESGQEKDQKIKELEEQLKKKDTHLNEFLRFYKQKCRAARQEVEETQVNENIPELRRQLQKLRV
;
A
#
# COMPACT_ATOMS: atom_id res chain seq x y z
N SER A 1 -46.95 2.72 10.02
CA SER A 1 -46.11 2.88 8.81
C SER A 1 -44.65 2.90 9.25
N PRO A 2 -43.89 1.80 9.09
CA PRO A 2 -42.50 1.79 9.53
C PRO A 2 -41.63 2.48 8.47
N LEU A 3 -40.79 3.42 8.92
CA LEU A 3 -39.75 4.08 8.15
C LEU A 3 -38.71 3.04 7.70
N PHE A 4 -38.66 2.78 6.39
CA PHE A 4 -37.54 2.06 5.78
C PHE A 4 -36.31 2.97 5.80
N PHE A 5 -35.40 2.72 6.75
CA PHE A 5 -34.02 3.18 6.62
C PHE A 5 -33.38 2.37 5.51
N SER A 6 -33.20 3.01 4.35
CA SER A 6 -32.33 2.49 3.29
C SER A 6 -30.90 2.46 3.83
N TYR A 7 -30.43 1.29 4.23
CA TYR A 7 -29.00 1.03 4.37
C TYR A 7 -28.39 1.04 2.98
N THR A 8 -28.03 2.22 2.49
CA THR A 8 -27.06 2.32 1.40
C THR A 8 -25.78 1.70 1.93
N ILE A 9 -25.40 0.54 1.39
CA ILE A 9 -24.07 -0.04 1.60
C ILE A 9 -23.08 1.01 1.09
N CYS A 10 -22.53 1.81 1.98
CA CYS A 10 -21.44 2.71 1.67
C CYS A 10 -20.25 1.82 1.38
N VAL A 11 -19.99 1.56 0.10
CA VAL A 11 -18.72 0.98 -0.33
C VAL A 11 -17.68 2.03 0.02
N VAL A 12 -17.02 1.89 1.16
CA VAL A 12 -16.00 2.85 1.59
C VAL A 12 -14.86 2.77 0.58
N SER A 13 -14.78 3.75 -0.31
CA SER A 13 -13.79 3.80 -1.38
C SER A 13 -12.40 3.98 -0.79
N MET A 14 -11.49 3.06 -1.08
CA MET A 14 -10.12 3.10 -0.57
C MET A 14 -9.31 4.21 -1.26
N ARG A 15 -8.75 5.12 -0.47
CA ARG A 15 -7.92 6.22 -0.94
C ARG A 15 -6.45 5.84 -0.88
N ARG A 16 -5.87 5.65 -2.06
CA ARG A 16 -4.45 5.36 -2.29
C ARG A 16 -3.63 6.64 -2.28
N MET A 17 -2.67 6.76 -1.38
CA MET A 17 -1.72 7.87 -1.35
C MET A 17 -0.29 7.34 -1.41
N VAL A 18 0.58 8.09 -2.07
CA VAL A 18 2.00 7.76 -2.20
C VAL A 18 2.84 8.87 -1.60
N LEU A 19 3.77 8.52 -0.71
CA LEU A 19 4.69 9.44 -0.04
C LEU A 19 6.01 9.45 -0.81
N VAL A 20 6.36 10.62 -1.36
CA VAL A 20 7.52 10.82 -2.24
C VAL A 20 8.38 11.99 -1.75
N GLY A 21 9.64 12.05 -2.17
CA GLY A 21 10.59 13.09 -1.75
C GLY A 21 11.92 12.52 -1.26
N LYS A 22 12.90 13.40 -1.00
CA LYS A 22 14.28 13.00 -0.68
C LYS A 22 14.41 12.09 0.55
N THR A 23 15.54 11.40 0.66
CA THR A 23 15.91 10.64 1.85
C THR A 23 16.00 11.58 3.06
N GLY A 24 15.47 11.13 4.21
CA GLY A 24 15.44 11.94 5.43
C GLY A 24 14.41 13.08 5.48
N ALA A 25 13.59 13.27 4.44
CA ALA A 25 12.52 14.28 4.44
C ALA A 25 11.40 14.02 5.47
N GLY A 26 11.31 12.80 6.01
CA GLY A 26 10.30 12.41 7.00
C GLY A 26 9.08 11.70 6.41
N LYS A 27 9.21 11.01 5.27
CA LYS A 27 8.12 10.26 4.61
C LYS A 27 7.52 9.20 5.52
N SER A 28 8.32 8.24 6.00
CA SER A 28 7.89 7.16 6.90
C SER A 28 7.25 7.70 8.18
N SER A 29 7.83 8.76 8.78
CA SER A 29 7.25 9.43 9.94
C SER A 29 5.88 10.05 9.64
N SER A 30 5.72 10.68 8.47
CA SER A 30 4.45 11.25 8.04
C SER A 30 3.41 10.17 7.79
N GLY A 31 3.79 9.03 7.20
CA GLY A 31 2.91 7.88 7.04
C GLY A 31 2.43 7.32 8.39
N ASN A 32 3.33 7.25 9.37
CA ASN A 32 2.97 6.88 10.75
C ASN A 32 2.02 7.88 11.40
N THR A 33 2.27 9.18 11.19
CA THR A 33 1.37 10.24 11.66
C THR A 33 0.00 10.11 11.04
N ILE A 34 -0.11 9.91 9.73
CA ILE A 34 -1.41 9.72 9.06
C ILE A 34 -2.14 8.51 9.64
N LEU A 35 -1.49 7.34 9.74
CA LEU A 35 -2.12 6.11 10.22
C LEU A 35 -2.34 6.06 11.75
N GLY A 36 -1.70 6.96 12.52
CA GLY A 36 -1.79 6.97 13.98
C GLY A 36 -1.09 5.79 14.66
N ARG A 37 -0.23 5.05 13.94
CA ARG A 37 0.55 3.92 14.47
C ARG A 37 1.93 3.85 13.82
N LYS A 38 2.86 3.12 14.42
CA LYS A 38 4.19 2.83 13.83
C LYS A 38 4.07 1.75 12.75
N ALA A 39 3.55 2.12 11.58
CA ALA A 39 3.35 1.23 10.44
C ALA A 39 4.63 1.11 9.57
N PHE A 40 5.36 2.21 9.41
CA PHE A 40 6.61 2.29 8.67
C PHE A 40 7.79 2.44 9.61
N ARG A 41 8.92 1.81 9.26
CA ARG A 41 10.17 1.95 10.01
C ARG A 41 10.77 3.34 9.80
N ALA A 42 10.65 4.21 10.80
CA ALA A 42 11.23 5.54 10.81
C ALA A 42 12.40 5.59 11.82
N THR A 43 13.65 5.64 11.34
CA THR A 43 14.84 5.87 12.19
C THR A 43 15.58 7.12 11.72
N GLN A 44 16.15 7.89 12.65
CA GLN A 44 16.91 9.13 12.36
C GLN A 44 18.34 8.88 11.84
N SER A 45 18.70 7.64 11.51
CA SER A 45 20.06 7.28 11.08
C SER A 45 20.37 7.78 9.67
N ALA A 46 21.59 8.28 9.47
CA ALA A 46 22.12 8.75 8.19
C ALA A 46 22.28 7.62 7.13
N SER A 47 22.18 6.36 7.54
CA SER A 47 22.03 5.24 6.61
C SER A 47 20.57 5.12 6.20
N SER A 48 20.30 5.13 4.89
CA SER A 48 18.97 4.86 4.29
C SER A 48 18.46 3.49 4.75
N VAL A 49 17.67 3.44 5.83
CA VAL A 49 17.27 2.17 6.50
C VAL A 49 16.14 1.48 5.74
N THR A 50 15.35 2.21 4.97
CA THR A 50 14.30 1.67 4.11
C THR A 50 14.70 1.85 2.65
N LYS A 51 15.22 0.78 2.03
CA LYS A 51 15.59 0.79 0.60
C LYS A 51 14.46 0.36 -0.33
N GLU A 52 13.37 -0.13 0.24
CA GLU A 52 12.26 -0.72 -0.50
C GLU A 52 10.95 0.03 -0.26
N CYS A 53 10.12 0.10 -1.29
CA CYS A 53 8.76 0.61 -1.19
C CYS A 53 7.95 -0.29 -0.25
N TRP A 54 7.16 0.35 0.63
CA TRP A 54 6.35 -0.35 1.62
C TRP A 54 4.92 0.16 1.56
N LYS A 55 3.95 -0.75 1.67
CA LYS A 55 2.51 -0.44 1.59
C LYS A 55 1.82 -0.82 2.89
N GLU A 56 1.03 0.10 3.42
CA GLU A 56 0.21 -0.12 4.62
C GLU A 56 -1.21 0.36 4.37
N THR A 57 -2.16 -0.27 5.07
CA THR A 57 -3.56 0.13 5.04
C THR A 57 -4.06 0.44 6.45
N GLY A 58 -5.13 1.23 6.53
CA GLY A 58 -5.79 1.53 7.79
C GLY A 58 -6.98 2.45 7.61
N GLU A 59 -7.90 2.39 8.56
CA GLU A 59 -9.03 3.30 8.65
C GLU A 59 -8.66 4.53 9.48
N VAL A 60 -8.84 5.72 8.91
CA VAL A 60 -8.54 6.99 9.57
C VAL A 60 -9.65 7.99 9.26
N ALA A 61 -10.32 8.49 10.30
CA ALA A 61 -11.41 9.47 10.17
C ALA A 61 -12.45 9.01 9.12
N ASP A 62 -12.98 7.80 9.32
CA ASP A 62 -13.98 7.11 8.49
C ASP A 62 -13.56 6.89 7.02
N ARG A 63 -12.26 6.96 6.73
CA ARG A 63 -11.69 6.75 5.39
C ARG A 63 -10.79 5.53 5.40
N GLN A 64 -11.01 4.61 4.45
CA GLN A 64 -10.08 3.52 4.19
C GLN A 64 -8.89 4.07 3.41
N LEU A 65 -7.70 4.07 4.03
CA LEU A 65 -6.48 4.60 3.43
C LEU A 65 -5.55 3.45 3.05
N MET A 66 -4.88 3.61 1.91
CA MET A 66 -3.68 2.88 1.53
C MET A 66 -2.55 3.90 1.40
N LEU A 67 -1.46 3.71 2.15
CA LEU A 67 -0.26 4.53 2.07
C LEU A 67 0.90 3.71 1.52
N VAL A 68 1.58 4.25 0.52
CA VAL A 68 2.83 3.70 -0.01
C VAL A 68 3.98 4.65 0.33
N ASP A 69 4.96 4.19 1.10
CA ASP A 69 6.20 4.91 1.35
C ASP A 69 7.24 4.52 0.30
N CYS A 70 7.80 5.52 -0.40
CA CYS A 70 8.76 5.31 -1.50
C CYS A 70 10.14 5.89 -1.19
N PRO A 71 10.89 5.34 -0.21
CA PRO A 71 12.19 5.86 0.17
C PRO A 71 13.27 5.64 -0.90
N GLY A 72 13.25 4.52 -1.63
CA GLY A 72 14.27 4.18 -2.63
C GLY A 72 14.23 5.01 -3.92
N ILE A 73 13.06 5.47 -4.37
CA ILE A 73 12.90 6.14 -5.69
C ILE A 73 13.63 7.47 -5.78
N PHE A 74 13.88 8.12 -4.64
CA PHE A 74 14.47 9.45 -4.55
C PHE A 74 15.85 9.45 -3.92
N ASP A 75 16.37 8.27 -3.62
CA ASP A 75 17.72 8.09 -3.11
C ASP A 75 18.72 8.22 -4.29
N THR A 76 19.83 8.92 -4.04
CA THR A 76 20.93 9.08 -5.00
C THR A 76 21.95 7.94 -4.90
N SER A 77 21.86 7.10 -3.85
CA SER A 77 22.77 5.98 -3.61
C SER A 77 22.37 4.68 -4.31
N LEU A 78 21.17 4.60 -4.91
CA LEU A 78 20.73 3.40 -5.63
C LEU A 78 21.34 3.31 -7.03
N SER A 79 21.67 2.09 -7.46
CA SER A 79 21.97 1.83 -8.87
C SER A 79 20.73 2.05 -9.74
N GLU A 80 20.93 2.30 -11.04
CA GLU A 80 19.83 2.46 -12.01
C GLU A 80 18.85 1.28 -11.97
N LYS A 81 19.38 0.06 -11.81
CA LYS A 81 18.59 -1.17 -11.76
C LYS A 81 17.71 -1.21 -10.50
N GLU A 82 18.26 -0.84 -9.35
CA GLU A 82 17.51 -0.77 -8.09
C GLU A 82 16.45 0.34 -8.13
N LEU A 83 16.80 1.50 -8.69
CA LEU A 83 15.86 2.60 -8.87
C LEU A 83 14.65 2.19 -9.74
N ILE A 84 14.91 1.55 -10.89
CA ILE A 84 13.84 1.03 -11.77
C ILE A 84 12.98 0.00 -11.04
N LYS A 85 13.60 -0.91 -10.28
CA LYS A 85 12.88 -1.93 -9.50
C LYS A 85 11.94 -1.26 -8.48
N GLU A 86 12.42 -0.28 -7.73
CA GLU A 86 11.59 0.41 -6.73
C GLU A 86 10.49 1.27 -7.34
N MET A 87 10.76 1.91 -8.49
CA MET A 87 9.72 2.60 -9.26
C MET A 87 8.64 1.62 -9.76
N SER A 88 9.05 0.44 -10.25
CA SER A 88 8.10 -0.62 -10.62
C SER A 88 7.22 -1.02 -9.46
N LYS A 89 7.80 -1.29 -8.28
CA LYS A 89 7.05 -1.68 -7.08
C LYS A 89 6.05 -0.59 -6.68
N CYS A 90 6.46 0.68 -6.68
CA CYS A 90 5.57 1.80 -6.38
C CYS A 90 4.39 1.86 -7.36
N ILE A 91 4.64 1.73 -8.67
CA ILE A 91 3.57 1.73 -9.67
C ILE A 91 2.61 0.55 -9.44
N ASN A 92 3.14 -0.65 -9.18
CA ASN A 92 2.32 -1.82 -8.90
C ASN A 92 1.44 -1.61 -7.67
N MET A 93 2.04 -1.17 -6.55
CA MET A 93 1.34 -0.93 -5.28
C MET A 93 0.32 0.20 -5.34
N THR A 94 0.47 1.14 -6.29
CA THR A 94 -0.44 2.28 -6.43
C THR A 94 -1.43 2.13 -7.57
N ALA A 95 -1.31 1.10 -8.42
CA ALA A 95 -2.27 0.81 -9.51
C ALA A 95 -3.71 0.65 -8.97
N PRO A 96 -4.74 1.16 -9.69
CA PRO A 96 -4.74 1.79 -11.03
C PRO A 96 -4.22 3.25 -11.05
N GLY A 97 -3.73 3.73 -9.92
CA GLY A 97 -3.03 4.99 -9.74
C GLY A 97 -3.39 5.66 -8.40
N PRO A 98 -2.53 6.56 -7.88
CA PRO A 98 -2.75 7.24 -6.61
C PRO A 98 -3.87 8.27 -6.70
N HIS A 99 -4.64 8.39 -5.62
CA HIS A 99 -5.56 9.51 -5.41
C HIS A 99 -4.79 10.77 -5.04
N ALA A 100 -3.76 10.63 -4.20
CA ALA A 100 -2.91 11.73 -3.78
C ALA A 100 -1.42 11.35 -3.83
N ILE A 101 -0.62 12.26 -4.37
CA ILE A 101 0.84 12.20 -4.35
C ILE A 101 1.29 13.21 -3.30
N ILE A 102 1.96 12.73 -2.25
CA ILE A 102 2.35 13.57 -1.12
C ILE A 102 3.85 13.81 -1.21
N LEU A 103 4.23 15.00 -1.70
CA LEU A 103 5.62 15.39 -1.81
C LEU A 103 6.12 15.94 -0.48
N VAL A 104 6.90 15.11 0.22
CA VAL A 104 7.42 15.42 1.55
C VAL A 104 8.71 16.23 1.43
N ILE A 105 8.69 17.42 2.00
CA ILE A 105 9.81 18.37 1.99
C ILE A 105 10.13 18.74 3.44
N LYS A 106 11.42 18.88 3.75
CA LYS A 106 11.86 19.41 5.04
C LYS A 106 11.97 20.94 4.92
N PRO A 107 11.44 21.73 5.86
CA PRO A 107 11.64 23.17 5.87
C PRO A 107 13.13 23.56 5.82
N GLY A 108 13.45 24.55 4.99
CA GLY A 108 14.81 25.01 4.72
C GLY A 108 15.03 25.34 3.24
N PRO A 109 16.29 25.53 2.82
CA PRO A 109 16.63 25.78 1.42
C PRO A 109 16.16 24.65 0.51
N PHE A 110 15.59 24.99 -0.65
CA PHE A 110 15.10 24.02 -1.61
C PHE A 110 16.28 23.41 -2.39
N THR A 111 16.64 22.18 -2.05
CA THR A 111 17.91 21.58 -2.48
C THR A 111 17.82 21.01 -3.90
N LYS A 112 18.97 20.79 -4.54
CA LYS A 112 19.04 20.09 -5.84
C LYS A 112 18.38 18.70 -5.80
N GLU A 113 18.49 17.99 -4.68
CA GLU A 113 17.85 16.68 -4.50
C GLU A 113 16.32 16.77 -4.46
N GLU A 114 15.77 17.86 -3.91
CA GLU A 114 14.32 18.08 -3.88
C GLU A 114 13.79 18.44 -5.28
N LYS A 115 14.54 19.25 -6.04
CA LYS A 115 14.27 19.49 -7.47
C LYS A 115 14.27 18.21 -8.28
N LEU A 116 15.31 17.39 -8.12
CA LEU A 116 15.41 16.09 -8.77
C LEU A 116 14.25 15.16 -8.38
N SER A 117 13.75 15.27 -7.15
CA SER A 117 12.59 14.49 -6.71
C SER A 117 11.32 14.90 -7.45
N VAL A 118 11.09 16.19 -7.65
CA VAL A 118 9.98 16.70 -8.46
C VAL A 118 10.07 16.20 -9.91
N GLU A 119 11.26 16.28 -10.49
CA GLU A 119 11.50 15.79 -11.86
C GLU A 119 11.25 14.29 -11.99
N ARG A 120 11.72 13.48 -11.03
CA ARG A 120 11.46 12.04 -10.98
C ARG A 120 9.96 11.72 -10.86
N ILE A 121 9.21 12.48 -10.05
CA ILE A 121 7.75 12.33 -9.96
C ILE A 121 7.12 12.59 -11.33
N ARG A 122 7.47 13.67 -12.01
CA ARG A 122 6.93 13.99 -13.34
C ARG A 122 7.38 13.02 -14.42
N ALA A 123 8.55 12.42 -14.29
CA ALA A 123 8.95 11.34 -15.19
C ALA A 123 8.04 10.12 -15.04
N ILE A 124 7.68 9.74 -13.81
CA ILE A 124 6.82 8.57 -13.54
C ILE A 124 5.34 8.87 -13.85
N PHE A 125 4.84 9.99 -13.34
CA PHE A 125 3.43 10.32 -13.28
C PHE A 125 3.05 11.44 -14.27
N GLY A 126 3.96 11.90 -15.13
CA GLY A 126 3.70 13.02 -16.04
C GLY A 126 3.41 14.34 -15.32
N GLU A 127 3.16 15.40 -16.09
CA GLU A 127 2.82 16.72 -15.53
C GLU A 127 1.41 16.76 -14.92
N ALA A 128 0.49 15.92 -15.41
CA ALA A 128 -0.86 15.83 -14.86
C ALA A 128 -0.87 15.38 -13.38
N ALA A 129 0.21 14.75 -12.90
CA ALA A 129 0.42 14.42 -11.49
C ALA A 129 0.38 15.62 -10.57
N ASP A 130 0.77 16.80 -11.05
CA ASP A 130 0.77 18.03 -10.27
C ASP A 130 -0.63 18.32 -9.70
N LYS A 131 -1.70 17.98 -10.44
CA LYS A 131 -3.10 18.13 -10.03
C LYS A 131 -3.52 17.24 -8.86
N HIS A 132 -2.81 16.14 -8.66
CA HIS A 132 -3.01 15.18 -7.57
C HIS A 132 -1.93 15.30 -6.49
N THR A 133 -1.09 16.35 -6.56
CA THR A 133 0.03 16.52 -5.63
C THR A 133 -0.29 17.53 -4.53
N ILE A 134 0.05 17.17 -3.29
CA ILE A 134 0.07 18.04 -2.11
C ILE A 134 1.49 18.06 -1.55
N ILE A 135 2.01 19.26 -1.27
CA ILE A 135 3.33 19.42 -0.64
C ILE A 135 3.16 19.29 0.87
N LEU A 136 3.88 18.35 1.49
CA LEU A 136 3.87 18.14 2.92
C LEU A 136 5.20 18.58 3.54
N PHE A 137 5.15 19.67 4.30
CA PHE A 137 6.29 20.11 5.10
C PHE A 137 6.35 19.32 6.40
N THR A 138 7.49 18.73 6.72
CA THR A 138 7.71 18.07 8.02
C THR A 138 8.35 19.01 9.03
N HIS A 139 8.66 18.51 10.23
CA HIS A 139 9.35 19.28 11.27
C HIS A 139 8.60 20.57 11.65
N GLY A 140 7.26 20.51 11.71
CA GLY A 140 6.45 21.63 12.18
C GLY A 140 6.85 22.12 13.59
N ASP A 141 7.40 21.23 14.41
CA ASP A 141 8.00 21.53 15.72
C ASP A 141 9.18 22.50 15.66
N LYS A 142 9.87 22.59 14.53
CA LYS A 142 11.08 23.41 14.34
C LYS A 142 10.82 24.71 13.58
N LEU A 143 9.59 24.96 13.18
CA LEU A 143 9.21 26.23 12.57
C LEU A 143 9.13 27.30 13.67
N THR A 144 10.03 28.28 13.62
CA THR A 144 10.03 29.42 14.55
C THR A 144 8.95 30.45 14.20
N GLU A 145 8.44 30.39 12.97
CA GLU A 145 7.42 31.30 12.42
C GLU A 145 6.37 30.48 11.65
N SER A 146 5.25 31.11 11.29
CA SER A 146 4.23 30.48 10.45
C SER A 146 4.82 30.00 9.12
N ILE A 147 4.38 28.84 8.61
CA ILE A 147 4.84 28.31 7.33
C ILE A 147 4.62 29.31 6.19
N GLU A 148 3.56 30.11 6.24
CA GLU A 148 3.25 31.17 5.27
C GLU A 148 4.40 32.18 5.14
N LYS A 149 4.99 32.57 6.28
CA LYS A 149 6.13 33.48 6.29
C LYS A 149 7.38 32.83 5.71
N THR A 150 7.66 31.58 6.08
CA THR A 150 8.75 30.79 5.48
C THR A 150 8.59 30.66 3.96
N LEU A 151 7.36 30.47 3.47
CA LEU A 151 7.07 30.35 2.04
C LEU A 151 7.18 31.69 1.30
N ASN A 152 6.84 32.81 1.94
CA ASN A 152 7.03 34.14 1.36
C ASN A 152 8.52 34.46 1.13
N GLU A 153 9.39 34.01 2.04
CA GLU A 153 10.84 34.19 1.96
C GLU A 153 11.54 33.07 1.17
N ALA A 154 10.80 32.05 0.73
CA ALA A 154 11.36 30.93 0.00
C ALA A 154 11.88 31.31 -1.39
N GLN A 155 12.79 30.46 -1.90
CA GLN A 155 13.31 30.52 -3.26
C GLN A 155 12.19 30.37 -4.30
N ASP A 156 12.36 31.03 -5.44
CA ASP A 156 11.36 31.06 -6.52
C ASP A 156 10.97 29.66 -7.02
N ASP A 157 11.93 28.73 -7.04
CA ASP A 157 11.68 27.35 -7.44
C ASP A 157 10.64 26.65 -6.54
N LEU A 158 10.70 26.86 -5.22
CA LEU A 158 9.73 26.27 -4.28
C LEU A 158 8.36 26.93 -4.44
N LYS A 159 8.32 28.25 -4.63
CA LYS A 159 7.08 28.99 -4.90
C LYS A 159 6.43 28.53 -6.20
N GLN A 160 7.22 28.31 -7.24
CA GLN A 160 6.75 27.79 -8.52
C GLN A 160 6.19 26.37 -8.36
N LEU A 161 6.87 25.50 -7.62
CA LEU A 161 6.39 24.15 -7.33
C LEU A 161 5.02 24.18 -6.61
N ILE A 162 4.88 25.00 -5.56
CA ILE A 162 3.61 25.18 -4.85
C ILE A 162 2.51 25.64 -5.80
N LYS A 163 2.81 26.59 -6.68
CA LYS A 163 1.87 27.08 -7.69
C LYS A 163 1.45 25.99 -8.67
N LEU A 164 2.38 25.16 -9.14
CA LEU A 164 2.10 24.02 -10.03
C LEU A 164 1.18 22.99 -9.33
N CYS A 165 1.39 22.78 -8.03
CA CYS A 165 0.50 21.98 -7.19
C CYS A 165 -0.78 22.73 -6.74
N GLY A 166 -1.17 23.81 -7.43
CA GLY A 166 -2.42 24.53 -7.15
C GLY A 166 -2.47 25.24 -5.79
N GLY A 167 -1.31 25.59 -5.22
CA GLY A 167 -1.23 26.20 -3.89
C GLY A 167 -1.40 25.22 -2.73
N ARG A 168 -1.44 23.90 -3.00
CA ARG A 168 -1.72 22.88 -1.99
C ARG A 168 -0.47 22.52 -1.20
N TYR A 169 -0.45 22.92 0.07
CA TYR A 169 0.53 22.44 1.05
C TYR A 169 -0.09 22.17 2.42
N HIS A 170 0.60 21.39 3.24
CA HIS A 170 0.28 21.11 4.63
C HIS A 170 1.55 20.96 5.47
N VAL A 171 1.45 21.09 6.80
CA VAL A 171 2.59 20.98 7.71
C VAL A 171 2.30 19.92 8.76
N PHE A 172 3.20 18.96 8.93
CA PHE A 172 3.15 18.01 10.04
C PHE A 172 4.24 18.24 11.08
N ASP A 173 3.79 18.22 12.33
CA ASP A 173 4.61 17.95 13.50
C ASP A 173 4.52 16.45 13.83
N ASN A 174 5.43 15.68 13.22
CA ASN A 174 5.51 14.23 13.39
C ASN A 174 5.91 13.79 14.82
N THR A 175 6.27 14.73 15.71
CA THR A 175 6.51 14.42 17.13
C THR A 175 5.21 14.30 17.91
N LYS A 176 4.11 14.91 17.41
CA LYS A 176 2.79 14.92 18.04
C LYS A 176 1.84 13.91 17.39
N LEU A 177 2.15 12.63 17.52
CA LEU A 177 1.35 11.54 16.93
C LEU A 177 -0.14 11.57 17.36
N HIS A 178 -0.40 12.00 18.59
CA HIS A 178 -1.73 12.10 19.19
C HIS A 178 -2.50 13.35 18.79
N ASP A 179 -1.83 14.36 18.21
CA ASP A 179 -2.52 15.51 17.64
C ASP A 179 -3.13 15.09 16.31
N ARG A 180 -4.38 14.61 16.37
CA ARG A 180 -5.12 14.16 15.19
C ARG A 180 -5.67 15.32 14.37
N LYS A 181 -5.64 16.56 14.89
CA LYS A 181 -6.17 17.74 14.18
C LYS A 181 -5.38 17.99 12.89
N GLN A 182 -4.04 17.89 12.95
CA GLN A 182 -3.19 18.02 11.75
C GLN A 182 -3.59 16.99 10.68
N VAL A 183 -3.92 15.76 11.08
CA VAL A 183 -4.30 14.70 10.14
C VAL A 183 -5.68 14.95 9.54
N LEU A 184 -6.65 15.41 10.34
CA LEU A 184 -7.98 15.78 9.84
C LEU A 184 -7.87 16.91 8.81
N GLU A 185 -7.17 17.99 9.14
CA GLU A 185 -6.95 19.12 8.24
C GLU A 185 -6.20 18.72 6.96
N PHE A 186 -5.24 17.80 7.07
CA PHE A 186 -4.55 17.22 5.91
C PHE A 186 -5.50 16.42 5.03
N LEU A 187 -6.32 15.54 5.61
CA LEU A 187 -7.28 14.73 4.86
C LEU A 187 -8.37 15.59 4.22
N ASP A 188 -8.81 16.67 4.86
CA ASP A 188 -9.74 17.62 4.25
C ASP A 188 -9.12 18.33 3.03
N LYS A 189 -7.81 18.63 3.06
CA LYS A 189 -7.09 19.14 1.88
C LYS A 189 -7.01 18.10 0.76
N VAL A 190 -6.80 16.83 1.10
CA VAL A 190 -6.84 15.72 0.12
C VAL A 190 -8.23 15.61 -0.49
N ASP A 191 -9.28 15.72 0.31
CA ASP A 191 -10.67 15.56 -0.15
C ASP A 191 -11.08 16.69 -1.06
N ASN A 192 -10.75 17.93 -0.69
CA ASN A 192 -10.94 19.09 -1.56
C ASN A 192 -10.17 18.94 -2.88
N MET A 193 -8.95 18.42 -2.84
CA MET A 193 -8.19 18.15 -4.07
C MET A 193 -8.87 17.08 -4.94
N LEU A 194 -9.42 16.02 -4.35
CA LEU A 194 -10.11 14.97 -5.10
C LEU A 194 -11.41 15.47 -5.72
N LEU A 195 -12.21 16.24 -4.98
CA LEU A 195 -13.42 16.87 -5.51
C LEU A 195 -13.13 17.74 -6.74
N MET A 196 -12.04 18.52 -6.70
CA MET A 196 -11.59 19.34 -7.84
C MET A 196 -11.10 18.50 -9.02
N ASN A 197 -10.78 17.23 -8.81
CA ASN A 197 -10.42 16.26 -9.84
C ASN A 197 -11.56 15.25 -10.10
N GLU A 198 -12.81 15.61 -9.80
CA GLU A 198 -14.01 14.78 -10.03
C GLU A 198 -13.98 13.43 -9.30
N ASP A 199 -13.39 13.40 -8.10
CA ASP A 199 -13.14 12.21 -7.27
C ASP A 199 -12.34 11.10 -7.97
N LYS A 200 -11.63 11.43 -9.05
CA LYS A 200 -10.79 10.50 -9.79
C LYS A 200 -9.40 10.40 -9.17
N TYR A 201 -8.81 9.22 -9.26
CA TYR A 201 -7.39 9.03 -9.04
C TYR A 201 -6.59 9.45 -10.28
N TYR A 202 -5.33 9.82 -10.08
CA TYR A 202 -4.40 10.00 -11.20
C TYR A 202 -4.22 8.68 -11.93
N THR A 203 -4.25 8.66 -13.26
CA THR A 203 -3.93 7.46 -14.05
C THR A 203 -3.25 7.83 -15.37
N SER A 204 -2.60 6.86 -15.99
CA SER A 204 -1.96 6.97 -17.31
C SER A 204 -2.01 5.64 -18.05
N ALA A 205 -1.62 5.64 -19.32
CA ALA A 205 -1.52 4.40 -20.11
C ALA A 205 -0.59 3.36 -19.48
N MET A 206 0.41 3.79 -18.70
CA MET A 206 1.29 2.89 -17.95
C MET A 206 0.53 2.26 -16.77
N PHE A 207 -0.19 3.06 -15.98
CA PHE A 207 -0.99 2.57 -14.86
C PHE A 207 -2.11 1.63 -15.29
N GLN A 208 -2.75 1.91 -16.43
CA GLN A 208 -3.80 1.04 -16.99
C GLN A 208 -3.24 -0.33 -17.39
N ARG A 209 -2.12 -0.35 -18.13
CA ARG A 209 -1.43 -1.60 -18.51
C ARG A 209 -0.97 -2.40 -17.29
N VAL A 210 -0.42 -1.72 -16.28
CA VAL A 210 -0.02 -2.38 -15.01
C VAL A 210 -1.24 -2.96 -14.31
N GLU A 211 -2.35 -2.21 -14.21
CA GLU A 211 -3.56 -2.67 -13.55
C GLU A 211 -4.18 -3.90 -14.20
N GLU A 212 -4.29 -3.91 -15.53
CA GLU A 212 -4.78 -5.07 -16.30
C GLU A 212 -3.91 -6.31 -16.03
N MET A 213 -2.60 -6.14 -16.14
CA MET A 213 -1.64 -7.21 -15.93
C MET A 213 -1.67 -7.74 -14.48
N LEU A 214 -1.80 -6.86 -13.48
CA LEU A 214 -1.94 -7.25 -12.08
C LEU A 214 -3.26 -7.98 -11.82
N LYS A 215 -4.37 -7.58 -12.46
CA LYS A 215 -5.66 -8.26 -12.35
C LYS A 215 -5.61 -9.68 -12.90
N ASP A 216 -5.06 -9.86 -14.10
CA ASP A 216 -4.93 -11.17 -14.74
C ASP A 216 -4.10 -12.12 -13.86
N LYS A 217 -3.00 -11.62 -13.30
CA LYS A 217 -2.10 -12.38 -12.44
C LYS A 217 -2.69 -12.67 -11.07
N GLU A 218 -3.42 -11.71 -10.50
CA GLU A 218 -4.18 -11.92 -9.28
C GLU A 218 -5.23 -13.01 -9.47
N GLU A 219 -5.96 -13.00 -10.58
CA GLU A 219 -6.96 -14.02 -10.90
C GLU A 219 -6.32 -15.40 -11.09
N GLU A 220 -5.21 -15.48 -11.84
CA GLU A 220 -4.42 -16.70 -12.02
C GLU A 220 -3.99 -17.28 -10.67
N LEU A 221 -3.43 -16.45 -9.79
CA LEU A 221 -2.95 -16.86 -8.48
C LEU A 221 -4.10 -17.29 -7.55
N ARG A 222 -5.21 -16.55 -7.55
CA ARG A 222 -6.44 -16.94 -6.82
C ARG A 222 -6.98 -18.27 -7.30
N LYS A 223 -6.97 -18.52 -8.61
CA LYS A 223 -7.41 -19.79 -9.20
C LYS A 223 -6.52 -20.94 -8.75
N GLN A 224 -5.20 -20.77 -8.77
CA GLN A 224 -4.25 -21.77 -8.27
C GLN A 224 -4.50 -22.13 -6.80
N TYR A 225 -4.66 -21.14 -5.92
CA TYR A 225 -4.96 -21.39 -4.51
C TYR A 225 -6.34 -22.01 -4.29
N SER A 226 -7.35 -21.60 -5.04
CA SER A 226 -8.69 -22.20 -4.97
C SER A 226 -8.68 -23.66 -5.41
N GLN A 227 -7.91 -24.00 -6.45
CA GLN A 227 -7.74 -25.39 -6.89
C GLN A 227 -7.04 -26.22 -5.81
N MET A 228 -6.00 -25.67 -5.17
CA MET A 228 -5.32 -26.34 -4.06
C MET A 228 -6.26 -26.62 -2.88
N ILE A 229 -7.13 -25.64 -2.53
CA ILE A 229 -8.18 -25.82 -1.53
C ILE A 229 -9.14 -26.96 -1.92
N GLN A 230 -9.62 -26.96 -3.17
CA GLN A 230 -10.55 -27.98 -3.66
C GLN A 230 -9.93 -29.39 -3.62
N GLN A 231 -8.69 -29.53 -4.11
CA GLN A 231 -7.96 -30.79 -4.10
C GLN A 231 -7.73 -31.30 -2.67
N LEU A 232 -7.22 -30.47 -1.77
CA LEU A 232 -7.01 -30.84 -0.37
C LEU A 232 -8.32 -31.25 0.31
N THR A 233 -9.41 -30.52 0.06
CA THR A 233 -10.72 -30.85 0.63
C THR A 233 -11.27 -32.17 0.10
N ALA A 234 -11.10 -32.44 -1.20
CA ALA A 234 -11.54 -33.68 -1.83
C ALA A 234 -10.78 -34.90 -1.30
N THR A 235 -9.43 -34.86 -1.31
CA THR A 235 -8.59 -35.93 -0.76
C THR A 235 -8.90 -36.18 0.70
N PHE A 236 -9.09 -35.12 1.48
CA PHE A 236 -9.45 -35.23 2.89
C PHE A 236 -10.81 -35.90 3.11
N ASN A 237 -11.83 -35.47 2.37
CA ASN A 237 -13.18 -36.04 2.49
C ASN A 237 -13.18 -37.52 2.13
N GLU A 238 -12.46 -37.93 1.08
CA GLU A 238 -12.32 -39.34 0.71
C GLU A 238 -11.67 -40.17 1.83
N GLU A 239 -10.59 -39.68 2.42
CA GLU A 239 -9.94 -40.36 3.56
C GLU A 239 -10.85 -40.40 4.78
N LYS A 240 -11.53 -39.29 5.08
CA LYS A 240 -12.47 -39.16 6.19
C LYS A 240 -13.59 -40.18 6.08
N THR A 241 -14.22 -40.30 4.92
CA THR A 241 -15.29 -41.29 4.69
C THR A 241 -14.79 -42.71 4.92
N LYS A 242 -13.58 -43.07 4.44
CA LYS A 242 -12.99 -44.40 4.69
C LYS A 242 -12.74 -44.68 6.18
N LEU A 243 -12.24 -43.68 6.91
CA LEU A 243 -12.02 -43.75 8.36
C LEU A 243 -13.34 -43.90 9.12
N GLU A 244 -14.36 -43.11 8.78
CA GLU A 244 -15.70 -43.16 9.38
C GLU A 244 -16.38 -44.52 9.14
N GLU A 245 -16.29 -45.05 7.92
CA GLU A 245 -16.79 -46.38 7.58
C GLU A 245 -16.08 -47.48 8.38
N THR A 246 -14.75 -47.38 8.52
CA THR A 246 -13.97 -48.33 9.33
C THR A 246 -14.41 -48.29 10.79
N ILE A 247 -14.57 -47.08 11.37
CA ILE A 247 -15.06 -46.90 12.74
C ILE A 247 -16.46 -47.51 12.90
N LYS A 248 -17.36 -47.28 11.93
CA LYS A 248 -18.72 -47.83 11.94
C LYS A 248 -18.72 -49.36 11.91
N GLN A 249 -17.95 -49.98 11.01
CA GLN A 249 -17.81 -51.44 10.93
C GLN A 249 -17.25 -52.05 12.21
N LEU A 250 -16.26 -51.40 12.85
CA LEU A 250 -15.70 -51.87 14.10
C LEU A 250 -16.73 -51.83 15.24
N LYS A 251 -17.52 -50.76 15.33
CA LYS A 251 -18.61 -50.61 16.31
C LYS A 251 -19.69 -51.67 16.14
N GLU A 252 -20.07 -51.99 14.91
CA GLU A 252 -21.08 -53.00 14.59
C GLU A 252 -20.59 -54.45 14.82
N SER A 253 -19.29 -54.70 14.72
CA SER A 253 -18.71 -56.04 14.88
C SER A 253 -18.72 -56.60 16.32
N GLY A 254 -18.98 -55.76 17.33
CA GLY A 254 -19.10 -56.18 18.74
C GLY A 254 -17.83 -56.77 19.39
N GLN A 255 -16.68 -56.71 18.72
CA GLN A 255 -15.38 -57.16 19.27
C GLN A 255 -14.81 -56.10 20.23
N GLU A 256 -14.06 -56.52 21.26
CA GLU A 256 -13.37 -55.66 22.25
C GLU A 256 -12.28 -54.78 21.58
N LYS A 257 -12.71 -53.74 20.86
CA LYS A 257 -11.87 -52.88 20.00
C LYS A 257 -11.93 -51.40 20.38
N ASP A 258 -12.40 -51.10 21.58
CA ASP A 258 -12.60 -49.72 22.06
C ASP A 258 -11.33 -48.87 21.95
N GLN A 259 -10.17 -49.46 22.22
CA GLN A 259 -8.88 -48.77 22.08
C GLN A 259 -8.56 -48.40 20.63
N LYS A 260 -8.91 -49.27 19.67
CA LYS A 260 -8.69 -49.01 18.24
C LYS A 260 -9.65 -47.96 17.70
N ILE A 261 -10.91 -47.98 18.14
CA ILE A 261 -11.91 -46.96 17.80
C ILE A 261 -11.44 -45.59 18.29
N LYS A 262 -11.00 -45.49 19.56
CA LYS A 262 -10.45 -44.25 20.11
C LYS A 262 -9.25 -43.75 19.31
N GLU A 263 -8.34 -44.64 18.91
CA GLU A 263 -7.18 -44.28 18.08
C GLU A 263 -7.61 -43.70 16.72
N LEU A 264 -8.58 -44.31 16.04
CA LEU A 264 -9.10 -43.83 14.74
C LEU A 264 -9.86 -42.52 14.87
N GLU A 265 -10.68 -42.35 15.92
CA GLU A 265 -11.36 -41.09 16.21
C GLU A 265 -10.36 -39.95 16.51
N GLU A 266 -9.26 -40.25 17.20
CA GLU A 266 -8.18 -39.28 17.43
C GLU A 266 -7.42 -38.95 16.13
N GLN A 267 -7.18 -39.94 15.27
CA GLN A 267 -6.60 -39.71 13.94
C GLN A 267 -7.50 -38.80 13.10
N LEU A 268 -8.81 -39.02 13.11
CA LEU A 268 -9.80 -38.19 12.42
C LEU A 268 -9.75 -36.74 12.92
N LYS A 269 -9.73 -36.54 14.24
CA LYS A 269 -9.64 -35.21 14.86
C LYS A 269 -8.34 -34.48 14.50
N LYS A 270 -7.20 -35.18 14.50
CA LYS A 270 -5.89 -34.63 14.07
C LYS A 270 -5.94 -34.21 12.61
N LYS A 271 -6.52 -35.06 11.77
CA LYS A 271 -6.76 -34.81 10.35
C LYS A 271 -7.63 -33.56 10.14
N ASP A 272 -8.78 -33.45 10.81
CA ASP A 272 -9.67 -32.28 10.71
C ASP A 272 -8.93 -30.99 11.11
N THR A 273 -8.10 -31.05 12.16
CA THR A 273 -7.29 -29.92 12.62
C THR A 273 -6.28 -29.49 11.56
N HIS A 274 -5.57 -30.45 10.94
CA HIS A 274 -4.62 -30.15 9.86
C HIS A 274 -5.32 -29.53 8.65
N LEU A 275 -6.45 -30.09 8.20
CA LEU A 275 -7.20 -29.53 7.09
C LEU A 275 -7.62 -28.08 7.39
N ASN A 276 -8.15 -27.82 8.59
CA ASN A 276 -8.57 -26.47 8.97
C ASN A 276 -7.42 -25.46 8.90
N GLU A 277 -6.21 -25.83 9.32
CA GLU A 277 -5.04 -24.94 9.20
C GLU A 277 -4.64 -24.72 7.74
N PHE A 278 -4.61 -25.77 6.91
CA PHE A 278 -4.32 -25.63 5.47
C PHE A 278 -5.36 -24.76 4.76
N LEU A 279 -6.64 -24.96 5.06
CA LEU A 279 -7.73 -24.13 4.53
C LEU A 279 -7.58 -22.68 4.98
N ARG A 280 -7.26 -22.43 6.24
CA ARG A 280 -7.00 -21.09 6.77
C ARG A 280 -5.80 -20.44 6.05
N PHE A 281 -4.72 -21.18 5.84
CA PHE A 281 -3.54 -20.70 5.10
C PHE A 281 -3.87 -20.31 3.65
N TYR A 282 -4.47 -21.20 2.87
CA TYR A 282 -4.77 -20.90 1.46
C TYR A 282 -5.88 -19.85 1.30
N LYS A 283 -6.86 -19.79 2.20
CA LYS A 283 -7.83 -18.69 2.22
C LYS A 283 -7.16 -17.35 2.50
N GLN A 284 -6.16 -17.31 3.38
CA GLN A 284 -5.36 -16.10 3.62
C GLN A 284 -4.56 -15.72 2.37
N LYS A 285 -3.94 -16.69 1.70
CA LYS A 285 -3.25 -16.49 0.41
C LYS A 285 -4.17 -15.96 -0.69
N CYS A 286 -5.38 -16.50 -0.84
CA CYS A 286 -6.39 -15.96 -1.78
C CYS A 286 -6.73 -14.49 -1.48
N ARG A 287 -6.89 -14.13 -0.20
CA ARG A 287 -7.18 -12.74 0.21
C ARG A 287 -6.00 -11.80 -0.02
N ALA A 288 -4.78 -12.31 0.12
CA ALA A 288 -3.54 -11.55 -0.06
C ALA A 288 -2.99 -11.60 -1.51
N ALA A 289 -3.69 -12.25 -2.45
CA ALA A 289 -3.19 -12.47 -3.80
C ALA A 289 -2.75 -11.18 -4.51
N ARG A 290 -3.53 -10.10 -4.37
CA ARG A 290 -3.15 -8.79 -4.93
C ARG A 290 -1.81 -8.30 -4.38
N GLN A 291 -1.63 -8.36 -3.07
CA GLN A 291 -0.38 -7.93 -2.42
C GLN A 291 0.81 -8.80 -2.86
N GLU A 292 0.61 -10.11 -2.97
CA GLU A 292 1.65 -11.05 -3.41
C GLU A 292 2.09 -10.78 -4.86
N VAL A 293 1.16 -10.50 -5.77
CA VAL A 293 1.48 -10.15 -7.16
C VAL A 293 2.23 -8.82 -7.23
N GLU A 294 1.80 -7.80 -6.49
CA GLU A 294 2.45 -6.48 -6.47
C GLU A 294 3.91 -6.53 -5.97
N GLU A 295 4.21 -7.42 -5.01
CA GLU A 295 5.55 -7.61 -4.43
C GLU A 295 6.47 -8.49 -5.30
N THR A 296 5.91 -9.50 -5.96
CA THR A 296 6.68 -10.50 -6.71
C THR A 296 6.95 -10.09 -8.15
N GLN A 297 6.08 -9.28 -8.77
CA GLN A 297 6.31 -8.82 -10.13
C GLN A 297 7.22 -7.60 -10.18
N VAL A 298 8.39 -7.81 -10.76
CA VAL A 298 9.11 -6.72 -11.41
C VAL A 298 8.53 -6.60 -12.81
N ASN A 299 7.96 -5.45 -13.14
CA ASN A 299 7.42 -5.23 -14.47
C ASN A 299 8.60 -5.13 -15.44
N GLU A 300 8.87 -6.20 -16.20
CA GLU A 300 9.94 -6.24 -17.21
C GLU A 300 9.72 -5.21 -18.33
N ASN A 301 8.51 -4.63 -18.41
CA ASN A 301 8.10 -3.59 -19.35
C ASN A 301 8.49 -2.15 -18.97
N ILE A 302 9.59 -1.97 -18.23
CA ILE A 302 10.12 -0.63 -17.93
C ILE A 302 11.22 -0.14 -18.92
N PRO A 303 11.29 -0.52 -20.22
CA PRO A 303 12.04 0.30 -21.18
C PRO A 303 11.59 1.77 -21.17
N GLU A 304 10.30 2.01 -20.91
CA GLU A 304 9.71 3.35 -20.86
C GLU A 304 10.23 4.17 -19.67
N LEU A 305 10.19 3.67 -18.42
CA LEU A 305 10.80 4.46 -17.32
C LEU A 305 12.31 4.51 -17.41
N ARG A 306 12.98 3.49 -17.94
CA ARG A 306 14.42 3.57 -18.20
C ARG A 306 14.74 4.71 -19.17
N ARG A 307 13.97 4.85 -20.24
CA ARG A 307 14.10 5.96 -21.21
C ARG A 307 13.77 7.31 -20.58
N GLN A 308 12.75 7.38 -19.73
CA GLN A 308 12.40 8.62 -19.01
C GLN A 308 13.49 9.03 -18.00
N LEU A 309 14.03 8.09 -17.23
CA LEU A 309 15.13 8.33 -16.29
C LEU A 309 16.42 8.76 -17.00
N GLN A 310 16.73 8.20 -18.16
CA GLN A 310 17.88 8.62 -18.96
C GLN A 310 17.79 10.08 -19.42
N LYS A 311 16.56 10.60 -19.66
CA LYS A 311 16.36 12.02 -19.98
C LYS A 311 16.61 12.96 -18.79
N LEU A 312 16.48 12.44 -17.57
CA LEU A 312 16.76 13.20 -16.32
C LEU A 312 18.25 13.20 -15.94
N ARG A 313 19.12 12.56 -16.73
CA ARG A 313 20.58 12.51 -16.48
C ARG A 313 21.38 13.61 -17.18
N VAL A 314 20.70 14.60 -17.78
CA VAL A 314 21.34 15.78 -18.38
C VAL A 314 21.44 16.90 -17.36
#